data_AF-A0A7Y5US64-F1
#
_entry.id   AF-A0A7Y5US64-F1
#
_cell.length_a   1.000
_cell.length_b   1.000
_cell.length_c   1.000
_cell.angle_alpha   90.00
_cell.angle_beta   90.00
_cell.angle_gamma   90.00
#
_symmetry.space_group_name_H-M   'P 1'
#
loop_
_entity.id
_entity.type
_entity.pdbx_description
1 polymer ?
#
loop_
_entity_poly.entity_id
_entity_poly.type
_entity_poly.pdbx_seq_one_letter_code
_entity_poly.pdbx_strand_id
1 'polypeptide(L)'
;MPGPQVLFPTFLILTVALLGVDVYTGLKAKLAAHLTFVVITVASLVAAIWFALELGELYDLESAGWITPVHLKLARIATYAYVLPTVSGIMTLRDRKHRKLHFRLAMLTLSLTVLAAVTGAWMILAAQPLPTQP
;
A
#
# COMPACT_ATOMS: atom_id res chain seq x y z
N MET A 1 -11.78 16.82 -13.40
CA MET A 1 -10.94 15.62 -13.13
C MET A 1 -11.83 14.59 -12.42
N PRO A 2 -11.56 13.28 -12.51
CA PRO A 2 -12.34 12.27 -11.77
C PRO A 2 -12.26 12.54 -10.27
N GLY A 3 -13.31 12.22 -9.51
CA GLY A 3 -13.33 12.38 -8.06
C GLY A 3 -12.51 11.32 -7.30
N PRO A 4 -12.26 11.51 -5.99
CA PRO A 4 -11.50 10.56 -5.17
C PRO A 4 -12.15 9.17 -5.11
N GLN A 5 -13.48 9.06 -5.29
CA GLN A 5 -14.18 7.76 -5.35
C GLN A 5 -13.72 6.89 -6.53
N VAL A 6 -13.21 7.52 -7.61
CA VAL A 6 -12.70 6.83 -8.80
C VAL A 6 -11.18 6.71 -8.74
N LEU A 7 -10.49 7.78 -8.31
CA LEU A 7 -9.03 7.82 -8.29
C LEU A 7 -8.45 6.86 -7.24
N PHE A 8 -9.01 6.81 -6.04
CA PHE A 8 -8.56 5.89 -4.99
C PHE A 8 -8.54 4.42 -5.44
N PRO A 9 -9.66 3.80 -5.87
CA PRO A 9 -9.65 2.40 -6.28
C PRO A 9 -8.77 2.17 -7.51
N THR A 10 -8.67 3.14 -8.42
CA THR A 10 -7.77 3.05 -9.59
C THR A 10 -6.31 2.92 -9.17
N PHE A 11 -5.82 3.82 -8.33
CA PHE A 11 -4.44 3.77 -7.83
C PHE A 11 -4.22 2.60 -6.87
N LEU A 12 -5.22 2.17 -6.11
CA LEU A 12 -5.13 0.97 -5.27
C LEU A 12 -4.92 -0.29 -6.14
N ILE A 13 -5.74 -0.50 -7.15
CA ILE A 13 -5.62 -1.65 -8.07
C ILE A 13 -4.28 -1.61 -8.80
N LEU A 14 -3.90 -0.43 -9.30
CA LEU A 14 -2.59 -0.24 -9.95
C LEU A 14 -1.45 -0.60 -9.01
N THR A 15 -1.48 -0.13 -7.76
CA THR A 15 -0.46 -0.44 -6.76
C THR A 15 -0.38 -1.95 -6.48
N VAL A 16 -1.52 -2.63 -6.35
CA VAL A 16 -1.55 -4.09 -6.16
C VAL A 16 -0.94 -4.82 -7.36
N ALA A 17 -1.27 -4.40 -8.58
CA ALA A 17 -0.70 -4.98 -9.80
C ALA A 17 0.83 -4.77 -9.85
N LEU A 18 1.30 -3.55 -9.56
CA LEU A 18 2.72 -3.21 -9.53
C LEU A 18 3.49 -3.99 -8.45
N LEU A 19 2.93 -4.18 -7.26
CA LEU A 19 3.51 -5.05 -6.23
C LEU A 19 3.68 -6.49 -6.72
N GLY A 20 2.71 -7.02 -7.48
CA GLY A 20 2.83 -8.32 -8.12
C GLY A 20 4.01 -8.37 -9.11
N VAL A 21 4.20 -7.30 -9.89
CA VAL A 21 5.33 -7.16 -10.81
C VAL A 21 6.66 -7.03 -10.06
N ASP A 22 6.71 -6.33 -8.93
CA ASP A 22 7.90 -6.22 -8.07
C ASP A 22 8.35 -7.58 -7.55
N VAL A 23 7.40 -8.38 -7.05
CA VAL A 23 7.68 -9.76 -6.62
C VAL A 23 8.18 -10.59 -7.80
N TYR A 24 7.50 -10.53 -8.95
CA TYR A 24 7.88 -11.28 -10.14
C TYR A 24 9.30 -10.92 -10.64
N THR A 25 9.59 -9.63 -10.78
CA THR A 25 10.90 -9.14 -11.25
C THR A 25 12.01 -9.45 -10.25
N GLY A 26 11.72 -9.38 -8.94
CA GLY A 26 12.62 -9.77 -7.86
C GLY A 26 12.95 -11.27 -7.89
N LEU A 27 11.96 -12.14 -8.07
CA LEU A 27 12.14 -13.59 -8.20
C LEU A 27 12.93 -13.97 -9.46
N LYS A 28 12.77 -13.22 -10.56
CA LYS A 28 13.55 -13.39 -11.80
C LYS A 28 14.94 -12.75 -11.75
N ALA A 29 15.34 -12.17 -10.61
CA ALA A 29 16.62 -11.48 -10.43
C ALA A 29 16.88 -10.37 -11.48
N LYS A 30 15.82 -9.75 -12.01
CA LYS A 30 15.92 -8.64 -12.98
C LYS A 30 16.07 -7.31 -12.25
N LEU A 31 17.28 -7.02 -11.76
CA LEU A 31 17.52 -5.90 -10.85
C LEU A 31 17.04 -4.54 -11.38
N ALA A 32 17.42 -4.16 -12.60
CA ALA A 32 17.04 -2.86 -13.17
C ALA A 32 15.52 -2.72 -13.31
N ALA A 33 14.84 -3.78 -13.77
CA ALA A 33 13.38 -3.80 -13.84
C ALA A 33 12.75 -3.72 -12.45
N HIS A 34 13.25 -4.50 -11.49
CA HIS A 34 12.76 -4.48 -10.11
C HIS A 34 12.87 -3.08 -9.49
N LEU A 35 14.03 -2.42 -9.59
CA LEU A 35 14.18 -1.06 -9.06
C LEU A 35 13.26 -0.04 -9.75
N THR A 36 13.06 -0.19 -11.07
CA THR A 36 12.14 0.66 -11.84
C THR A 36 10.71 0.49 -11.33
N PHE A 37 10.24 -0.75 -11.21
CA PHE A 37 8.90 -1.02 -10.73
C PHE A 37 8.72 -0.60 -9.27
N VAL A 38 9.71 -0.79 -8.39
CA VAL A 38 9.66 -0.31 -7.00
C VAL A 38 9.40 1.19 -6.94
N VAL A 39 10.09 2.00 -7.75
CA VAL A 39 9.88 3.46 -7.79
C VAL A 39 8.47 3.80 -8.26
N ILE A 40 7.99 3.13 -9.31
CA ILE A 40 6.63 3.32 -9.85
C ILE A 40 5.57 2.90 -8.82
N THR A 41 5.77 1.77 -8.14
CA THR A 41 4.91 1.26 -7.07
C THR A 41 4.82 2.26 -5.93
N VAL A 42 5.95 2.84 -5.49
CA VAL A 42 5.96 3.86 -4.44
C VAL A 42 5.18 5.10 -4.86
N ALA A 43 5.38 5.59 -6.09
CA ALA A 43 4.63 6.73 -6.60
C ALA A 43 3.11 6.46 -6.67
N SER A 44 2.74 5.27 -7.16
CA SER A 44 1.33 4.83 -7.21
C SER A 44 0.73 4.68 -5.81
N LEU A 45 1.48 4.13 -4.85
CA LEU A 45 1.03 3.99 -3.46
C LEU A 45 0.82 5.35 -2.79
N VAL A 46 1.73 6.31 -3.00
CA VAL A 46 1.57 7.68 -2.49
C VAL A 46 0.31 8.32 -3.06
N ALA A 47 0.05 8.18 -4.36
CA ALA A 47 -1.19 8.65 -4.98
C ALA A 47 -2.43 7.96 -4.41
N ALA A 48 -2.39 6.64 -4.19
CA ALA A 48 -3.48 5.90 -3.57
C ALA A 48 -3.77 6.40 -2.14
N ILE A 49 -2.74 6.64 -1.34
CA ILE A 49 -2.88 7.19 0.02
C ILE A 49 -3.46 8.61 -0.02
N TRP A 50 -2.98 9.45 -0.94
CA TRP A 50 -3.49 10.82 -1.11
C TRP A 50 -4.99 10.81 -1.38
N PHE A 51 -5.45 10.05 -2.38
CA PHE A 51 -6.88 9.95 -2.69
C PHE A 51 -7.68 9.19 -1.64
N ALA A 52 -7.06 8.29 -0.85
CA ALA A 52 -7.71 7.65 0.28
C ALA A 52 -8.02 8.66 1.40
N LEU A 53 -7.11 9.60 1.66
CA LEU A 53 -7.33 10.68 2.63
C LEU A 53 -8.47 11.59 2.16
N GLU A 54 -8.43 12.05 0.90
CA GLU A 54 -9.53 12.85 0.32
C GLU A 54 -10.86 12.09 0.33
N LEU A 55 -10.85 10.78 0.05
CA LEU A 55 -12.05 9.95 0.12
C LEU A 55 -12.55 9.85 1.57
N GLY A 56 -11.65 9.73 2.55
CA GLY A 56 -11.99 9.66 3.96
C GLY A 56 -12.69 10.91 4.49
N GLU A 57 -12.43 12.08 3.91
CA GLU A 57 -13.13 13.33 4.24
C GLU A 57 -14.60 13.35 3.78
N LEU A 58 -15.00 12.42 2.90
CA LEU A 58 -16.37 12.32 2.39
C LEU A 58 -17.23 11.31 3.16
N TYR A 59 -16.66 10.59 4.11
CA TYR A 59 -17.32 9.50 4.84
C TYR A 59 -17.21 9.71 6.36
N ASP A 60 -18.26 9.33 7.08
CA ASP A 60 -18.19 9.15 8.53
C ASP A 60 -17.48 7.82 8.82
N LEU A 61 -16.15 7.87 8.94
CA LEU A 61 -15.35 6.68 9.21
C LEU A 61 -15.64 6.10 10.61
N GLU A 62 -16.16 6.86 11.56
CA GLU A 62 -16.49 6.32 12.89
C GLU A 62 -17.69 5.38 12.82
N SER A 63 -18.60 5.60 11.88
CA SER A 63 -19.77 4.73 11.66
C SER A 63 -19.39 3.31 11.26
N ALA A 64 -18.19 3.08 10.73
CA ALA A 64 -17.67 1.75 10.42
C ALA A 64 -17.29 0.95 11.69
N GLY A 65 -17.29 1.58 12.86
CA GLY A 65 -17.09 0.93 14.15
C GLY A 65 -15.65 0.50 14.39
N TRP A 66 -15.47 -0.71 14.94
CA TRP A 66 -14.16 -1.18 15.40
C TRP A 66 -13.12 -1.37 14.28
N ILE A 67 -13.55 -1.48 13.01
CA ILE A 67 -12.64 -1.67 11.88
C ILE A 67 -11.78 -0.43 11.62
N THR A 68 -12.29 0.77 11.89
CA THR A 68 -11.60 2.04 11.67
C THR A 68 -10.29 2.13 12.45
N PRO A 69 -10.27 2.00 13.80
CA PRO A 69 -9.03 2.02 14.55
C PRO A 69 -8.11 0.83 14.22
N VAL A 70 -8.65 -0.31 13.78
CA VAL A 70 -7.84 -1.47 13.35
C VAL A 70 -7.12 -1.16 12.04
N HIS A 71 -7.83 -0.66 11.03
CA HIS A 71 -7.26 -0.26 9.76
C HIS A 71 -6.20 0.83 9.96
N LEU A 72 -6.50 1.89 10.72
CA LEU A 72 -5.55 2.99 10.95
C LEU A 72 -4.27 2.52 11.65
N LYS A 73 -4.37 1.62 12.64
CA LYS A 73 -3.19 1.02 13.28
C LYS A 73 -2.40 0.17 12.29
N LEU A 74 -3.08 -0.67 11.52
CA LEU A 74 -2.46 -1.57 10.57
C LEU A 74 -1.77 -0.81 9.42
N ALA A 75 -2.43 0.20 8.86
CA ALA A 75 -1.89 1.09 7.84
C ALA A 75 -0.64 1.81 8.34
N ARG A 76 -0.64 2.29 9.59
CA ARG A 76 0.54 2.90 10.22
C ARG A 76 1.70 1.90 10.37
N ILE A 77 1.42 0.70 10.86
CA ILE A 77 2.44 -0.37 10.99
C ILE A 77 3.00 -0.75 9.62
N ALA A 78 2.15 -0.94 8.62
CA ALA A 78 2.55 -1.25 7.25
C ALA A 78 3.44 -0.15 6.67
N THR A 79 3.09 1.12 6.89
CA THR A 79 3.88 2.28 6.45
C THR A 79 5.29 2.25 7.04
N TYR A 80 5.43 2.01 8.35
CA TYR A 80 6.76 1.88 8.97
C TYR A 80 7.51 0.63 8.51
N ALA A 81 6.79 -0.47 8.24
CA ALA A 81 7.39 -1.71 7.77
C ALA A 81 8.11 -1.56 6.43
N TYR A 82 7.72 -0.60 5.56
CA TYR A 82 8.44 -0.30 4.31
C TYR A 82 9.91 0.10 4.48
N VAL A 83 10.32 0.54 5.68
CA VAL A 83 11.74 0.77 5.99
C VAL A 83 12.54 -0.54 5.90
N LEU A 84 11.96 -1.67 6.31
CA LEU A 84 12.61 -2.98 6.35
C LEU A 84 13.05 -3.49 4.96
N PRO A 85 12.18 -3.60 3.93
CA PRO A 85 12.58 -4.00 2.59
C PRO A 85 13.47 -2.95 1.93
N THR A 86 13.30 -1.65 2.23
CA THR A 86 14.17 -0.59 1.72
C THR A 86 15.61 -0.76 2.19
N VAL A 87 15.82 -0.85 3.50
CA VAL A 87 17.16 -1.02 4.10
C VAL A 87 17.78 -2.34 3.66
N SER A 88 17.04 -3.44 3.75
CA SER A 88 17.55 -4.76 3.33
C SER A 88 17.77 -4.86 1.81
N GLY A 89 17.05 -4.09 1.01
CA GLY A 89 17.26 -3.93 -0.43
C GLY A 89 18.60 -3.26 -0.72
N ILE A 90 18.90 -2.15 -0.05
CA ILE A 90 20.21 -1.48 -0.13
C ILE A 90 21.34 -2.41 0.33
N MET A 91 21.13 -3.16 1.41
CA MET A 91 22.11 -4.17 1.86
C MET A 91 22.32 -5.28 0.83
N THR A 92 21.26 -5.66 0.10
CA THR A 92 21.32 -6.68 -0.97
C THR A 92 22.03 -6.16 -2.22
N LEU A 93 21.89 -4.87 -2.54
CA LEU A 93 22.65 -4.20 -3.60
C LEU A 93 24.16 -4.21 -3.31
N ARG A 94 24.55 -4.02 -2.04
CA ARG A 94 25.94 -4.06 -1.59
C ARG A 94 26.49 -5.47 -1.51
N ASP A 95 25.72 -6.41 -0.98
CA ASP A 95 26.13 -7.81 -0.80
C ASP A 95 24.92 -8.76 -0.93
N ARG A 96 25.01 -9.67 -1.91
CA ARG A 96 23.95 -10.62 -2.25
C ARG A 96 23.64 -11.61 -1.13
N LYS A 97 24.46 -11.76 -0.09
CA LYS A 97 24.15 -12.64 1.06
C LYS A 97 22.86 -12.26 1.77
N HIS A 98 22.46 -10.98 1.71
CA HIS A 98 21.25 -10.47 2.34
C HIS A 98 19.96 -10.76 1.57
N ARG A 99 20.03 -11.37 0.37
CA ARG A 99 18.86 -11.62 -0.49
C ARG A 99 17.74 -12.38 0.22
N LYS A 100 18.06 -13.39 1.03
CA LYS A 100 17.07 -14.17 1.80
C LYS A 100 16.38 -13.31 2.87
N LEU A 101 17.13 -12.43 3.52
CA LEU A 101 16.58 -11.49 4.51
C LEU A 101 15.65 -10.49 3.83
N HIS A 102 16.11 -9.87 2.74
CA HIS A 102 15.29 -8.94 1.96
C HIS A 102 13.97 -9.57 1.52
N PHE A 103 14.00 -10.78 0.96
CA PHE A 103 12.78 -11.48 0.56
C PHE A 103 11.80 -11.68 1.72
N ARG A 104 12.27 -12.11 2.89
CA ARG A 104 11.39 -12.30 4.07
C ARG A 104 10.78 -10.98 4.55
N LEU A 105 11.57 -9.91 4.61
CA LEU A 105 11.10 -8.59 5.04
C LEU A 105 10.15 -7.95 4.02
N ALA A 106 10.42 -8.15 2.73
CA ALA A 106 9.52 -7.74 1.66
C ALA A 106 8.19 -8.48 1.73
N MET A 107 8.20 -9.82 1.91
CA MET A 107 6.97 -10.59 2.06
C MET A 107 6.17 -10.19 3.30
N LEU A 108 6.83 -9.94 4.44
CA LEU A 108 6.17 -9.41 5.64
C LEU A 108 5.48 -8.07 5.36
N THR A 109 6.19 -7.13 4.74
CA THR A 109 5.67 -5.79 4.41
C THR A 109 4.53 -5.87 3.39
N LEU A 110 4.65 -6.74 2.39
CA LEU A 110 3.61 -7.02 1.42
C LEU A 110 2.35 -7.58 2.10
N SER A 111 2.49 -8.56 2.99
CA SER A 111 1.36 -9.11 3.74
C SER A 111 0.67 -8.04 4.59
N LEU A 112 1.42 -7.20 5.29
CA LEU A 112 0.86 -6.07 6.06
C LEU A 112 0.13 -5.07 5.15
N THR A 113 0.68 -4.80 3.96
CA THR A 113 0.07 -3.90 2.97
C THR A 113 -1.24 -4.47 2.42
N VAL A 114 -1.27 -5.76 2.09
CA VAL A 114 -2.49 -6.43 1.63
C VAL A 114 -3.55 -6.41 2.72
N LEU A 115 -3.20 -6.71 3.97
CA LEU A 115 -4.14 -6.63 5.09
C LEU A 115 -4.63 -5.19 5.31
N ALA A 116 -3.76 -4.18 5.18
CA ALA A 116 -4.15 -2.78 5.27
C ALA A 116 -5.12 -2.39 4.15
N ALA A 117 -4.87 -2.83 2.91
CA ALA A 117 -5.75 -2.59 1.77
C ALA A 117 -7.13 -3.24 1.96
N VAL A 118 -7.17 -4.50 2.41
CA VAL A 118 -8.43 -5.22 2.67
C VAL A 118 -9.22 -4.55 3.79
N THR A 119 -8.57 -4.22 4.90
CA THR A 119 -9.25 -3.55 6.03
C THR A 119 -9.68 -2.13 5.68
N GLY A 120 -8.96 -1.42 4.81
CA GLY A 120 -9.33 -0.09 4.34
C GLY A 120 -10.52 -0.12 3.40
N ALA A 121 -10.55 -1.07 2.46
CA ALA A 121 -11.71 -1.30 1.60
C ALA A 121 -12.95 -1.67 2.45
N TRP A 122 -12.79 -2.54 3.44
CA TRP A 122 -13.88 -2.87 4.37
C TRP A 122 -14.35 -1.63 5.15
N MET A 123 -13.43 -0.83 5.69
CA MET A 123 -13.78 0.41 6.40
C MET A 123 -14.62 1.34 5.53
N ILE A 124 -14.23 1.58 4.28
CA ILE A 124 -15.00 2.45 3.36
C ILE A 124 -16.37 1.84 3.01
N LEU A 125 -16.46 0.53 2.78
CA LEU A 125 -17.73 -0.14 2.48
C LEU A 125 -18.69 -0.15 3.68
N ALA A 126 -18.17 -0.09 4.90
CA ALA A 126 -18.95 -0.06 6.13
C ALA A 126 -19.27 1.37 6.62
N ALA A 127 -18.54 2.38 6.13
CA ALA A 127 -18.73 3.77 6.51
C ALA A 127 -19.93 4.39 5.79
N GLN A 128 -20.66 5.28 6.48
CA GLN A 128 -21.75 6.05 5.89
C GLN A 128 -21.18 7.27 5.16
N PRO A 129 -21.67 7.61 3.96
CA PRO A 129 -21.34 8.87 3.31
C PRO A 129 -21.81 10.05 4.18
N LEU A 130 -21.00 11.10 4.27
CA LEU A 130 -21.45 12.34 4.91
C LEU A 130 -22.57 12.97 4.08
N PRO A 131 -23.57 13.61 4.72
CA PRO A 131 -24.60 14.33 4.00
C PRO A 131 -23.95 15.41 3.15
N THR A 132 -24.32 15.46 1.87
CA THR A 132 -23.92 16.54 0.98
C THR A 132 -24.44 17.85 1.57
N GLN A 133 -23.54 18.81 1.84
CA GLN A 133 -23.99 20.15 2.21
C GLN A 133 -24.82 20.72 1.05
N PRO A 134 -25.98 21.34 1.34
CA PRO A 134 -26.86 21.91 0.32
C PRO A 134 -26.18 23.03 -0.49
#